data_AF-A0A099EVT3-F1
#
_entry.id   AF-A0A099EVT3-F1
#
_cell.length_a   1.000
_cell.length_b   1.000
_cell.length_c   1.000
_cell.angle_alpha   90.00
_cell.angle_beta   90.00
_cell.angle_gamma   90.00
#
_symmetry.space_group_name_H-M   'P 1'
#
loop_
_entity.id
_entity.type
_entity.pdbx_description
1 polymer ?
#
loop_
_entity_poly.entity_id
_entity_poly.type
_entity_poly.pdbx_seq_one_letter_code
_entity_poly.pdbx_strand_id
1 'polypeptide(L)'
;MTEAKGPIFAAGFQAITKGGYPVLLLPDVNNDARQREGKPPVYHWLPNTVRLARKENGDYKFSFLHFVGVRDEETHVGATGTEEVAGALVGFATTSTPPPGVLEKVKEEQKARFRGSNDHFWGWRSGVEPDLRPAPIVSNTMSITDLAPGSDGGVPVIDPPGGGGASGDSPGGAPMPPTGVVAYLTPEA
;
A
#
# COMPACT_ATOMS: atom_id res chain seq x y z
N MET A 1 -17.97 2.94 32.44
CA MET A 1 -18.44 2.94 31.03
C MET A 1 -17.32 2.38 30.18
N THR A 2 -17.60 1.39 29.33
CA THR A 2 -16.57 0.79 28.48
C THR A 2 -16.33 1.66 27.25
N GLU A 3 -15.08 2.02 27.03
CA GLU A 3 -14.63 2.80 25.87
C GLU A 3 -13.87 1.93 24.86
N ALA A 4 -13.78 2.42 23.62
CA ALA A 4 -12.94 1.81 22.60
C ALA A 4 -11.47 1.91 23.04
N LYS A 5 -10.75 0.79 23.02
CA LYS A 5 -9.37 0.72 23.52
C LYS A 5 -8.34 0.67 22.38
N GLY A 6 -8.73 0.21 21.21
CA GLY A 6 -7.86 0.10 20.04
C GLY A 6 -8.03 -1.22 19.29
N PRO A 7 -7.40 -1.31 18.11
CA PRO A 7 -7.47 -2.51 17.27
C PRO A 7 -6.82 -3.72 17.96
N ILE A 8 -7.43 -4.90 17.80
CA ILE A 8 -6.84 -6.17 18.22
C ILE A 8 -6.38 -6.99 17.01
N PHE A 9 -5.07 -7.21 16.91
CA PHE A 9 -4.45 -7.97 15.81
C PHE A 9 -4.71 -9.48 15.91
N ALA A 10 -4.93 -10.01 17.12
CA ALA A 10 -5.20 -11.43 17.35
C ALA A 10 -6.52 -11.91 16.70
N ALA A 11 -7.44 -11.00 16.37
CA ALA A 11 -8.68 -11.31 15.67
C ALA A 11 -8.50 -11.45 14.14
N GLY A 12 -7.27 -11.30 13.64
CA GLY A 12 -6.95 -11.30 12.22
C GLY A 12 -7.37 -10.01 11.52
N PHE A 13 -7.05 -9.91 10.23
CA PHE A 13 -7.44 -8.80 9.37
C PHE A 13 -8.61 -9.20 8.48
N GLN A 14 -9.49 -8.25 8.20
CA GLN A 14 -10.53 -8.42 7.18
C GLN A 14 -10.30 -7.41 6.06
N ALA A 15 -9.95 -7.90 4.88
CA ALA A 15 -9.73 -7.06 3.71
C ALA A 15 -11.06 -6.82 2.96
N ILE A 16 -11.32 -5.55 2.66
CA ILE A 16 -12.42 -5.11 1.79
C ILE A 16 -11.84 -4.25 0.68
N THR A 17 -12.07 -4.65 -0.57
CA THR A 17 -11.60 -3.90 -1.75
C THR A 17 -12.77 -3.18 -2.40
N LYS A 18 -12.67 -1.84 -2.51
CA LYS A 18 -13.68 -1.02 -3.20
C LYS A 18 -13.01 -0.06 -4.18
N GLY A 19 -13.49 -0.05 -5.43
CA GLY A 19 -12.92 0.78 -6.49
C GLY A 19 -11.45 0.49 -6.79
N GLY A 20 -10.99 -0.75 -6.54
CA GLY A 20 -9.57 -1.13 -6.67
C GLY A 20 -8.70 -0.76 -5.45
N TYR A 21 -9.27 -0.21 -4.38
CA TYR A 21 -8.54 0.18 -3.18
C TYR A 21 -8.79 -0.82 -2.05
N PRO A 22 -7.81 -1.67 -1.71
CA PRO A 22 -7.92 -2.57 -0.56
C PRO A 22 -7.78 -1.80 0.76
N VAL A 23 -8.75 -1.98 1.64
CA VAL A 23 -8.76 -1.46 3.02
C VAL A 23 -8.77 -2.64 3.97
N LEU A 24 -7.83 -2.64 4.92
CA LEU A 24 -7.80 -3.62 6.00
C LEU A 24 -8.64 -3.11 7.16
N LEU A 25 -9.47 -3.97 7.71
CA LEU A 25 -10.21 -3.73 8.93
C LEU A 25 -9.59 -4.52 10.09
N LEU A 26 -9.75 -3.98 11.29
CA LEU A 26 -9.45 -4.60 12.58
C LEU A 26 -10.60 -4.29 13.55
N PRO A 27 -11.03 -5.25 14.39
CA PRO A 27 -12.04 -4.98 15.40
C PRO A 27 -11.40 -4.31 16.62
N ASP A 28 -12.20 -3.58 17.41
CA ASP A 28 -11.77 -3.11 18.72
C ASP A 28 -11.82 -4.25 19.75
N VAL A 29 -10.82 -4.34 20.62
CA VAL A 29 -10.76 -5.35 21.69
C VAL A 29 -11.99 -5.32 22.60
N ASN A 30 -12.62 -4.16 22.79
CA ASN A 30 -13.76 -4.00 23.68
C ASN A 30 -15.12 -4.10 22.97
N ASN A 31 -15.18 -4.55 21.71
CA ASN A 31 -16.42 -4.58 20.95
C ASN A 31 -17.54 -5.36 21.62
N ASP A 32 -17.23 -6.52 22.21
CA ASP A 32 -18.26 -7.33 22.87
C ASP A 32 -18.81 -6.64 24.13
N ALA A 33 -17.94 -6.08 24.97
CA ALA A 33 -18.35 -5.34 26.16
C ALA A 33 -19.14 -4.06 25.80
N ARG A 34 -18.73 -3.33 24.76
CA ARG A 34 -19.44 -2.13 24.29
C ARG A 34 -20.83 -2.46 23.75
N GLN A 35 -20.96 -3.54 22.98
CA GLN A 35 -22.26 -3.98 22.48
C GLN A 35 -23.19 -4.42 23.60
N ARG A 36 -22.68 -5.09 24.65
CA ARG A 36 -23.45 -5.44 25.86
C ARG A 36 -23.95 -4.21 26.63
N GLU A 37 -23.20 -3.10 26.59
CA GLU A 37 -23.62 -1.80 27.14
C GLU A 37 -24.53 -0.99 26.20
N GLY A 38 -24.93 -1.55 25.04
CA GLY A 38 -25.75 -0.84 24.05
C GLY A 38 -24.99 0.26 23.29
N LYS A 39 -23.66 0.27 23.33
CA LYS A 39 -22.80 1.21 22.59
C LYS A 39 -22.50 0.70 21.17
N PRO A 40 -22.17 1.60 20.21
CA PRO A 40 -21.77 1.19 18.87
C PRO A 40 -20.44 0.42 18.92
N PRO A 41 -20.31 -0.77 18.29
CA PRO A 41 -19.00 -1.39 18.12
C PRO A 41 -18.10 -0.50 17.25
N VAL A 42 -16.78 -0.54 17.47
CA VAL A 42 -15.78 0.19 16.70
C VAL A 42 -14.95 -0.78 15.90
N TYR A 43 -14.69 -0.40 14.65
CA TYR A 43 -13.77 -1.08 13.76
C TYR A 43 -12.77 -0.06 13.25
N HIS A 44 -11.52 -0.47 13.22
CA HIS A 44 -10.39 0.33 12.82
C HIS A 44 -10.02 -0.01 11.38
N TRP A 45 -9.73 0.99 10.55
CA TRP A 45 -9.28 0.78 9.18
C TRP A 45 -7.83 1.20 8.98
N LEU A 46 -7.15 0.47 8.11
CA LEU A 46 -5.80 0.71 7.64
C LEU A 46 -5.79 0.64 6.10
N PRO A 47 -5.11 1.57 5.42
CA PRO A 47 -4.86 1.41 4.00
C PRO A 47 -3.88 0.25 3.78
N ASN A 48 -4.20 -0.67 2.86
CA ASN A 48 -3.33 -1.82 2.60
C ASN A 48 -2.15 -1.49 1.66
N THR A 49 -2.23 -0.39 0.92
CA THR A 49 -1.24 -0.01 -0.09
C THR A 49 -0.97 1.48 -0.04
N VAL A 50 0.30 1.85 -0.21
CA VAL A 50 0.72 3.22 -0.49
C VAL A 50 0.73 3.42 -2.01
N ARG A 51 0.31 4.60 -2.48
CA ARG A 51 0.31 4.96 -3.90
C ARG A 51 0.97 6.31 -4.13
N LEU A 52 1.38 6.58 -5.37
CA LEU A 52 1.84 7.91 -5.76
C LEU A 52 0.68 8.91 -5.61
N ALA A 53 0.98 10.04 -4.99
CA ALA A 53 0.03 11.13 -4.83
C ALA A 53 -0.23 11.78 -6.18
N ARG A 54 -1.50 12.11 -6.43
CA ARG A 54 -1.93 12.82 -7.64
C ARG A 54 -2.35 14.25 -7.30
N LYS A 55 -2.21 15.14 -8.27
CA LYS A 55 -2.83 16.47 -8.31
C LYS A 55 -4.31 16.33 -8.69
N GLU A 56 -5.05 17.42 -8.58
CA GLU A 56 -6.49 17.44 -8.93
C GLU A 56 -6.75 17.12 -10.40
N ASN A 57 -5.82 17.49 -11.30
CA ASN A 57 -5.88 17.17 -12.73
C ASN A 57 -5.50 15.71 -13.06
N GLY A 58 -5.21 14.87 -12.06
CA GLY A 58 -4.84 13.47 -12.25
C GLY A 58 -3.34 13.21 -12.40
N ASP A 59 -2.51 14.24 -12.63
CA ASP A 59 -1.06 14.09 -12.77
C ASP A 59 -0.42 13.62 -11.47
N TYR A 60 0.64 12.83 -11.56
CA TYR A 60 1.44 12.48 -10.38
C TYR A 60 2.16 13.71 -9.83
N LYS A 61 2.25 13.78 -8.50
CA LYS A 61 3.10 14.73 -7.78
C LYS A 61 4.55 14.23 -7.85
N PHE A 62 5.15 14.49 -9.00
CA PHE A 62 6.50 14.09 -9.38
C PHE A 62 7.32 15.34 -9.74
N SER A 63 8.58 15.35 -9.32
CA SER A 63 9.56 16.37 -9.67
C SER A 63 10.85 15.70 -10.11
N PHE A 64 11.40 16.15 -11.23
CA PHE A 64 12.67 15.68 -11.75
C PHE A 64 13.55 16.88 -12.03
N LEU A 65 14.71 16.93 -11.40
CA LEU A 65 15.75 17.91 -11.68
C LEU A 65 16.93 17.17 -12.27
N HIS A 66 17.29 17.52 -13.49
CA HIS A 66 18.46 17.00 -14.17
C HIS A 66 19.49 18.12 -14.27
N PHE A 67 20.72 17.84 -13.86
CA PHE A 67 21.84 18.77 -13.98
C PHE A 67 22.89 18.17 -14.90
N VAL A 68 23.20 18.92 -15.95
CA VAL A 68 24.30 18.63 -16.87
C VAL A 68 25.28 19.79 -16.74
N GLY A 69 26.48 19.51 -16.25
CA GLY A 69 27.57 20.48 -16.31
C GLY A 69 28.05 20.62 -17.76
N VAL A 70 27.92 21.82 -18.34
CA VAL A 70 28.51 22.10 -19.66
C VAL A 70 29.96 22.54 -19.47
N ARG A 71 30.87 21.83 -20.16
CA ARG A 71 32.31 22.08 -20.22
C ARG A 71 32.62 23.45 -20.84
N ASP A 72 33.46 24.26 -20.19
CA ASP A 72 34.16 25.37 -20.82
C ASP A 72 35.63 25.40 -20.34
N GLU A 73 36.55 25.74 -21.25
CA GLU A 73 38.00 25.71 -21.04
C GLU A 73 38.49 26.76 -20.04
N GLU A 74 37.71 27.83 -19.79
CA GLU A 74 38.06 28.91 -18.87
C GLU A 74 37.69 28.66 -17.39
N THR A 75 36.88 27.65 -17.06
CA THR A 75 36.29 27.51 -15.71
C THR A 75 36.79 26.32 -14.86
N HIS A 76 37.78 25.56 -15.32
CA HIS A 76 38.29 24.40 -14.58
C HIS A 76 39.60 24.65 -13.83
N VAL A 77 39.54 24.65 -12.50
CA VAL A 77 40.73 24.58 -11.62
C VAL A 77 41.02 23.11 -11.29
N GLY A 78 42.02 22.55 -12.00
CA GLY A 78 42.96 21.51 -11.56
C GLY A 78 42.46 20.13 -11.09
N ALA A 79 42.44 19.13 -12.01
CA ALA A 79 43.01 17.77 -11.80
C ALA A 79 42.68 16.80 -12.96
N THR A 80 43.60 15.88 -13.25
CA THR A 80 43.42 14.73 -14.15
C THR A 80 42.78 13.57 -13.37
N GLY A 81 41.64 13.05 -13.84
CA GLY A 81 40.74 12.14 -13.08
C GLY A 81 39.27 12.12 -13.55
N THR A 82 38.97 12.78 -14.68
CA THR A 82 37.86 12.61 -15.64
C THR A 82 36.61 11.81 -15.21
N GLU A 83 35.64 12.47 -14.55
CA GLU A 83 34.24 12.04 -14.59
C GLU A 83 33.33 13.25 -14.86
N GLU A 84 32.38 13.12 -15.80
CA GLU A 84 31.26 14.04 -15.91
C GLU A 84 30.37 13.88 -14.68
N VAL A 85 30.13 14.96 -13.92
CA VAL A 85 29.13 14.93 -12.85
C VAL A 85 27.76 15.22 -13.46
N ALA A 86 27.18 14.21 -14.11
CA ALA A 86 25.76 14.21 -14.45
C ALA A 86 24.98 13.67 -13.25
N GLY A 87 24.00 14.43 -12.79
CA GLY A 87 23.20 14.07 -11.62
C GLY A 87 21.73 14.36 -11.84
N ALA A 88 20.88 13.53 -11.25
CA ALA A 88 19.45 13.76 -11.24
C ALA A 88 18.89 13.64 -9.83
N LEU A 89 18.00 14.55 -9.47
CA LEU A 89 17.20 14.48 -8.26
C LEU A 89 15.77 14.12 -8.65
N VAL A 90 15.34 12.94 -8.21
CA VAL A 90 13.96 12.46 -8.38
C VAL A 90 13.22 12.67 -7.06
N GLY A 91 12.14 13.44 -7.11
CA GLY A 91 11.21 13.62 -5.99
C GLY A 91 9.83 13.12 -6.37
N PHE A 92 9.19 12.38 -5.47
CA PHE A 92 7.80 11.97 -5.62
C PHE A 92 7.10 11.99 -4.27
N ALA A 93 5.80 12.28 -4.27
CA ALA A 93 4.97 12.21 -3.09
C ALA A 93 4.14 10.92 -3.10
N THR A 94 3.98 10.30 -1.93
CA THR A 94 3.09 9.15 -1.75
C THR A 94 1.91 9.50 -0.84
N THR A 95 0.83 8.74 -0.96
CA THR A 95 -0.36 8.86 -0.11
C THR A 95 -0.92 7.49 0.20
N SER A 96 -1.43 7.34 1.43
CA SER A 96 -2.20 6.17 1.87
C SER A 96 -3.67 6.51 2.12
N THR A 97 -4.08 7.77 1.90
CA THR A 97 -5.46 8.20 2.12
C THR A 97 -6.40 7.51 1.13
N PRO A 98 -7.45 6.83 1.56
CA PRO A 98 -8.46 6.29 0.64
C PRO A 98 -9.11 7.41 -0.18
N PRO A 99 -9.43 7.20 -1.46
CA PRO A 99 -10.18 8.19 -2.23
C PRO A 99 -11.57 8.48 -1.63
N PRO A 100 -12.16 9.65 -1.93
CA PRO A 100 -13.52 9.97 -1.51
C PRO A 100 -14.52 8.87 -1.91
N GLY A 101 -15.46 8.52 -1.02
CA GLY A 101 -16.48 7.51 -1.29
C GLY A 101 -16.05 6.06 -1.10
N VAL A 102 -14.74 5.78 -0.97
CA VAL A 102 -14.25 4.41 -0.77
C VAL A 102 -14.57 3.93 0.65
N LEU A 103 -14.36 4.77 1.66
CA LEU A 103 -14.60 4.40 3.06
C LEU A 103 -16.09 4.16 3.35
N GLU A 104 -16.98 4.92 2.72
CA GLU A 104 -18.43 4.75 2.82
C GLU A 104 -18.85 3.39 2.27
N LYS A 105 -18.36 3.02 1.09
CA LYS A 105 -18.61 1.71 0.48
C LYS A 105 -18.01 0.56 1.29
N VAL A 106 -16.85 0.78 1.93
CA VAL A 106 -16.25 -0.18 2.85
C VAL A 106 -17.11 -0.36 4.10
N LYS A 107 -17.64 0.74 4.67
CA LYS A 107 -18.54 0.71 5.83
C LYS A 107 -19.83 -0.05 5.52
N GLU A 108 -20.41 0.14 4.34
CA GLU A 108 -21.59 -0.60 3.90
C GLU A 108 -21.32 -2.10 3.78
N GLU A 109 -20.20 -2.50 3.18
CA GLU A 109 -19.85 -3.91 3.07
C GLU A 109 -19.50 -4.52 4.43
N GLN A 110 -18.79 -3.79 5.30
CA GLN A 110 -18.52 -4.19 6.68
C GLN A 110 -19.83 -4.48 7.42
N LYS A 111 -20.82 -3.58 7.32
CA LYS A 111 -22.14 -3.77 7.91
C LYS A 111 -22.78 -5.06 7.39
N ALA A 112 -22.77 -5.27 6.07
CA ALA A 112 -23.35 -6.46 5.46
C ALA A 112 -22.65 -7.76 5.92
N ARG A 113 -21.32 -7.77 6.03
CA ARG A 113 -20.52 -8.94 6.42
C ARG A 113 -20.69 -9.32 7.89
N PHE A 114 -20.84 -8.35 8.78
CA PHE A 114 -20.76 -8.60 10.23
C PHE A 114 -22.08 -8.49 10.98
N ARG A 115 -23.13 -7.97 10.35
CA ARG A 115 -24.47 -7.90 10.95
C ARG A 115 -24.96 -9.31 11.32
N GLY A 116 -25.37 -9.49 12.57
CA GLY A 116 -25.91 -10.75 13.06
C GLY A 116 -24.88 -11.86 13.25
N SER A 117 -23.58 -11.60 13.04
CA SER A 117 -22.53 -12.58 13.28
C SER A 117 -22.31 -12.81 14.78
N ASN A 118 -22.07 -14.08 15.14
CA ASN A 118 -21.76 -14.51 16.50
C ASN A 118 -20.26 -14.45 16.82
N ASP A 119 -19.43 -13.98 15.88
CA ASP A 119 -18.00 -13.80 16.13
C ASP A 119 -17.79 -12.82 17.30
N HIS A 120 -16.91 -13.18 18.23
CA HIS A 120 -16.69 -12.40 19.45
C HIS A 120 -16.18 -10.99 19.16
N PHE A 121 -15.26 -10.85 18.20
CA PHE A 121 -14.61 -9.58 17.88
C PHE A 121 -15.27 -8.86 16.71
N TRP A 122 -15.66 -9.62 15.69
CA TRP A 122 -16.19 -9.12 14.44
C TRP A 122 -17.69 -8.94 14.45
N GLY A 123 -18.43 -9.72 15.24
CA GLY A 123 -19.88 -9.74 15.20
C GLY A 123 -20.52 -8.41 15.59
N TRP A 124 -21.49 -7.97 14.79
CA TRP A 124 -22.33 -6.81 15.08
C TRP A 124 -23.75 -7.27 15.41
N ARG A 125 -24.05 -7.33 16.71
CA ARG A 125 -25.29 -7.84 17.30
C ARG A 125 -26.19 -6.73 17.84
N SER A 126 -25.62 -5.56 18.16
CA SER A 126 -26.38 -4.44 18.73
C SER A 126 -27.25 -3.73 17.69
N GLY A 127 -28.30 -3.03 18.15
CA GLY A 127 -29.13 -2.18 17.30
C GLY A 127 -28.45 -0.88 16.85
N VAL A 128 -27.28 -0.56 17.40
CA VAL A 128 -26.56 0.69 17.16
C VAL A 128 -25.52 0.50 16.06
N GLU A 129 -25.45 1.44 15.13
CA GLU A 129 -24.56 1.39 13.97
C GLU A 129 -23.07 1.34 14.36
N PRO A 130 -22.23 0.52 13.69
CA PRO A 130 -20.79 0.49 13.94
C PRO A 130 -20.11 1.80 13.53
N ASP A 131 -19.14 2.19 14.35
CA ASP A 131 -18.19 3.24 14.04
C ASP A 131 -17.00 2.67 13.26
N LEU A 132 -16.62 3.36 12.19
CA LEU A 132 -15.40 3.08 11.42
C LEU A 132 -14.39 4.19 11.67
N ARG A 133 -13.23 3.85 12.24
CA ARG A 133 -12.21 4.82 12.68
C ARG A 133 -10.86 4.51 12.04
N PRO A 134 -10.00 5.50 11.75
CA PRO A 134 -8.64 5.21 11.32
C PRO A 134 -7.89 4.52 12.45
N ALA A 135 -7.17 3.44 12.13
CA ALA A 135 -6.23 2.86 13.08
C ALA A 135 -5.06 3.84 13.28
N PRO A 136 -4.61 4.08 14.52
CA PRO A 136 -3.45 4.94 14.77
C PRO A 136 -2.18 4.30 14.18
N ILE A 137 -1.54 4.99 13.24
CA ILE A 137 -0.23 4.60 12.71
C ILE A 137 0.81 5.41 13.48
N VAL A 138 1.56 4.75 14.38
CA VAL A 138 2.58 5.40 15.23
C VAL A 138 3.95 5.46 14.57
N SER A 139 4.22 4.56 13.63
CA SER A 139 5.44 4.52 12.83
C SER A 139 5.15 3.92 11.47
N ASN A 140 5.89 4.37 10.46
CA ASN A 140 5.86 3.83 9.11
C ASN A 140 7.30 3.77 8.58
N THR A 141 7.69 2.63 8.02
CA THR A 141 9.00 2.45 7.39
C THR A 141 8.78 2.33 5.90
N MET A 142 9.37 3.25 5.14
CA MET A 142 9.37 3.21 3.68
C MET A 142 10.79 2.90 3.21
N SER A 143 10.92 1.89 2.35
CA SER A 143 12.16 1.61 1.63
C SER A 143 11.99 2.04 0.18
N ILE A 144 12.98 2.74 -0.35
CA ILE A 144 13.09 3.07 -1.77
C ILE A 144 14.37 2.40 -2.25
N THR A 145 14.24 1.55 -3.26
CA THR A 145 15.39 0.92 -3.92
C THR A 145 15.58 1.60 -5.26
N ASP A 146 16.78 2.14 -5.47
CA ASP A 146 17.20 2.60 -6.78
C ASP A 146 17.71 1.41 -7.60
N LEU A 147 17.34 1.38 -8.87
CA LEU A 147 17.89 0.44 -9.84
C LEU A 147 18.87 1.21 -10.71
N ALA A 148 20.16 1.07 -10.40
CA ALA A 148 21.19 1.51 -11.32
C ALA A 148 21.10 0.67 -12.61
N PRO A 149 21.18 1.28 -13.80
CA PRO A 149 21.32 0.54 -15.04
C PRO A 149 22.54 -0.39 -14.97
N GLY A 150 22.43 -1.55 -15.62
CA GLY A 150 23.59 -2.41 -15.87
C GLY A 150 24.65 -1.69 -16.69
N SER A 151 25.87 -2.24 -16.72
CA SER A 151 26.96 -1.73 -17.56
C SER A 151 26.65 -1.76 -19.07
N ASP A 152 25.57 -2.47 -19.45
CA ASP A 152 24.99 -2.54 -20.79
C ASP A 152 23.84 -1.53 -21.02
N GLY A 153 23.52 -0.68 -20.04
CA GLY A 153 22.41 0.25 -20.08
C GLY A 153 21.04 -0.40 -19.88
N GLY A 154 20.98 -1.71 -19.58
CA GLY A 154 19.74 -2.42 -19.28
C GLY A 154 19.21 -2.08 -17.89
N VAL A 155 17.89 -2.09 -17.70
CA VAL A 155 17.30 -1.97 -16.36
C VAL A 155 17.30 -3.35 -15.71
N PRO A 156 17.85 -3.50 -14.48
CA PRO A 156 17.79 -4.77 -13.76
C PRO A 156 16.33 -5.24 -13.60
N VAL A 157 16.07 -6.51 -13.89
CA VAL A 157 14.76 -7.10 -13.62
C VAL A 157 14.64 -7.29 -12.10
N ILE A 158 13.69 -6.60 -11.46
CA ILE A 158 13.35 -6.87 -10.06
C ILE A 158 12.44 -8.10 -10.02
N ASP A 159 12.94 -9.20 -9.45
CA ASP A 159 12.07 -10.29 -9.00
C ASP A 159 11.23 -9.82 -7.80
N PRO A 160 9.91 -10.02 -7.80
CA PRO A 160 9.07 -9.63 -6.67
C PRO A 160 9.51 -10.41 -5.41
N PRO A 161 9.62 -9.74 -4.24
CA PRO A 161 10.01 -10.40 -3.01
C PRO A 161 8.93 -11.39 -2.59
N GLY A 162 9.23 -12.69 -2.71
CA GLY A 162 8.31 -13.78 -2.39
C GLY A 162 8.60 -15.10 -3.11
N GLY A 163 9.41 -15.10 -4.17
CA GLY A 163 9.89 -16.32 -4.81
C GLY A 163 11.00 -16.99 -4.01
N GLY A 164 10.65 -17.75 -2.97
CA GLY A 164 11.60 -18.61 -2.27
C GLY A 164 12.23 -19.61 -3.24
N GLY A 165 13.47 -19.35 -3.65
CA GLY A 165 14.28 -20.27 -4.43
C GLY A 165 14.63 -21.50 -3.60
N ALA A 166 13.80 -22.54 -3.68
CA ALA A 166 14.20 -23.87 -3.29
C ALA A 166 15.14 -24.42 -4.37
N SER A 167 16.45 -24.38 -4.08
CA SER A 167 17.44 -25.21 -4.76
C SER A 167 17.14 -26.67 -4.42
N GLY A 168 16.39 -27.34 -5.30
CA GLY A 168 16.07 -28.75 -5.25
C GLY A 168 16.34 -29.39 -6.61
N ASP A 169 17.33 -30.27 -6.60
CA ASP A 169 17.84 -31.03 -7.73
C ASP A 169 16.82 -32.08 -8.25
N SER A 170 16.72 -32.20 -9.59
CA SER A 170 16.23 -33.33 -10.41
C SER A 170 14.71 -33.64 -10.51
N PRO A 171 14.24 -34.41 -11.53
CA PRO A 171 14.35 -34.24 -12.99
C PRO A 171 12.99 -34.48 -13.75
N GLY A 172 12.81 -33.87 -14.94
CA GLY A 172 11.92 -34.37 -16.00
C GLY A 172 10.39 -34.32 -15.81
N GLY A 173 9.74 -33.29 -16.34
CA GLY A 173 8.28 -33.24 -16.54
C GLY A 173 7.86 -32.01 -17.34
N ALA A 174 7.00 -32.20 -18.35
CA ALA A 174 6.70 -31.28 -19.46
C ALA A 174 6.23 -29.85 -19.07
N PRO A 175 6.42 -28.83 -19.94
CA PRO A 175 6.03 -27.45 -19.65
C PRO A 175 4.51 -27.30 -19.62
N MET A 176 3.95 -26.90 -18.47
CA MET A 176 2.63 -26.27 -18.41
C MET A 176 2.75 -24.78 -18.76
N PRO A 177 1.77 -24.21 -19.47
CA PRO A 177 1.78 -22.77 -19.77
C PRO A 177 1.59 -21.96 -18.47
N PRO A 178 2.26 -20.81 -18.32
CA PRO A 178 2.08 -19.95 -17.16
C PRO A 178 0.68 -19.33 -17.18
N THR A 179 -0.16 -19.76 -16.23
CA THR A 179 -1.40 -19.07 -15.87
C THR A 179 -1.04 -17.80 -15.11
N GLY A 180 -0.76 -16.73 -15.85
CA GLY A 180 -0.48 -15.40 -15.32
C GLY A 180 -0.96 -14.35 -16.31
N VAL A 181 -2.27 -14.10 -16.32
CA VAL A 181 -2.83 -12.95 -17.05
C VAL A 181 -2.32 -11.69 -16.35
N VAL A 182 -1.33 -11.04 -16.96
CA VAL A 182 -1.01 -9.65 -16.67
C VAL A 182 -2.19 -8.82 -17.18
N ALA A 183 -3.05 -8.38 -16.26
CA ALA A 183 -4.09 -7.42 -16.60
C ALA A 183 -3.43 -6.08 -16.91
N TYR A 184 -3.21 -5.80 -18.20
CA TYR A 184 -2.94 -4.45 -18.66
C TYR A 184 -4.17 -3.60 -18.36
N LEU A 185 -4.00 -2.59 -17.50
CA LEU A 185 -4.97 -1.50 -17.39
C LEU A 185 -4.96 -0.77 -18.74
N THR A 186 -5.96 -1.03 -19.57
CA THR A 186 -6.27 -0.18 -20.72
C THR A 186 -6.66 1.20 -20.20
N PRO A 187 -6.05 2.30 -20.69
CA PRO A 187 -6.58 3.63 -20.45
C PRO A 187 -7.91 3.76 -21.20
N GLU A 188 -8.98 4.10 -20.48
CA GLU A 188 -10.23 4.52 -21.11
C GLU A 188 -10.01 5.81 -21.90
N ALA A 189 -10.61 5.86 -23.09
CA ALA A 189 -10.63 6.98 -24.03
C ALA A 189 -11.65 8.05 -23.60
#